data_AF-A0A8A4ZHD5-F1
#
_entry.id   AF-A0A8A4ZHD5-F1
#
_cell.length_a   1.000
_cell.length_b   1.000
_cell.length_c   1.000
_cell.angle_alpha   90.00
_cell.angle_beta   90.00
_cell.angle_gamma   90.00
#
_symmetry.space_group_name_H-M   'P 1'
#
loop_
_entity.id
_entity.type
_entity.pdbx_description
1 polymer ?
#
loop_
_entity_poly.entity_id
_entity_poly.type
_entity_poly.pdbx_seq_one_letter_code
_entity_poly.pdbx_strand_id
1 'polypeptide(L)'
;MDDDAGDLVVARSFVVRAMLERPDVAPARWHGFITDAETGERHAWRRVADIARSVEATLAAAAAGPRRGSPGGLRIRGAAMAGPALTDVVTDMLTVLGLRLPAAAPALPDPNVTLERVQEKLVGLGNHRGDEPTGTLGTRTLRGGRLDARVRFQLWAASAPDVDAAMQLLHTTLLDDGADLRQEGFLRFAAAGTTLAEHVPTVGAGAWRKASSFDLLYEYQFVDADDAASLIARLEVTTDPEVVAGPGRERGSIVDELARWDDEGAPDLVVRGPAGVARVSALTFVPGPALGGTVTFARSSGTGAPAAHLPDLDAFWLATAGARPAQPDADVTLTPALAFAALGPPAPGLELGDWDADATPDAYTAFDRRLDDALVLPTAADRFTLTYTPPGGGAGLDQTAVVYLRVNPP
;
A
#
# COMPACT_ATOMS: atom_id res chain seq x y z
N MET A 1 39.31 -26.20 14.72
CA MET A 1 38.59 -25.24 13.87
C MET A 1 37.40 -26.05 13.38
N ASP A 2 36.47 -26.27 14.29
CA ASP A 2 35.26 -27.04 14.06
C ASP A 2 34.18 -26.01 13.73
N ASP A 3 33.65 -26.08 12.51
CA ASP A 3 32.48 -25.34 12.08
C ASP A 3 31.27 -25.88 12.86
N ASP A 4 30.89 -25.14 13.89
CA ASP A 4 29.59 -25.27 14.55
C ASP A 4 28.55 -24.67 13.59
N ALA A 5 28.19 -25.44 12.56
CA ALA A 5 27.04 -25.17 11.71
C ALA A 5 25.79 -25.33 12.58
N GLY A 6 25.47 -24.27 13.33
CA GLY A 6 24.27 -24.20 14.14
C GLY A 6 23.06 -24.56 13.28
N ASP A 7 22.28 -25.53 13.77
CA ASP A 7 20.97 -25.86 13.25
C ASP A 7 20.20 -24.55 13.06
N LEU A 8 20.09 -24.09 11.81
CA LEU A 8 19.28 -22.95 11.43
C LEU A 8 17.82 -23.35 11.72
N VAL A 9 17.32 -22.94 12.88
CA VAL A 9 15.91 -23.10 13.23
C VAL A 9 15.11 -22.25 12.27
N VAL A 10 14.60 -22.87 11.21
CA VAL A 10 13.70 -22.21 10.25
C VAL A 10 12.36 -22.01 10.94
N ALA A 11 12.12 -20.81 11.45
CA ALA A 11 10.82 -20.41 11.97
C ALA A 11 9.85 -20.20 10.78
N ARG A 12 8.80 -21.02 10.71
CA ARG A 12 7.69 -20.87 9.74
C ARG A 12 6.39 -20.56 10.48
N SER A 13 5.61 -19.66 9.90
CA SER A 13 4.32 -19.25 10.44
C SER A 13 3.17 -19.84 9.61
N PHE A 14 2.10 -20.26 10.28
CA PHE A 14 0.92 -20.83 9.65
C PHE A 14 -0.35 -20.23 10.22
N VAL A 15 -1.32 -19.94 9.36
CA VAL A 15 -2.66 -19.51 9.74
C VAL A 15 -3.60 -20.70 9.64
N VAL A 16 -4.14 -21.14 10.77
CA VAL A 16 -5.14 -22.22 10.80
C VAL A 16 -6.53 -21.63 10.96
N ARG A 17 -7.35 -21.76 9.91
CA ARG A 17 -8.78 -21.43 9.97
C ARG A 17 -9.58 -22.69 10.27
N ALA A 18 -10.22 -22.74 11.43
CA ALA A 18 -11.11 -23.81 11.83
C ALA A 18 -12.58 -23.44 11.64
N MET A 19 -13.36 -24.38 11.11
CA MET A 19 -14.80 -24.29 10.92
C MET A 19 -15.45 -25.52 11.58
N LEU A 20 -16.61 -25.31 12.20
CA LEU A 20 -17.37 -26.37 12.86
C LEU A 20 -18.56 -26.76 11.98
N GLU A 21 -18.64 -28.03 11.59
CA GLU A 21 -19.84 -28.56 10.92
C GLU A 21 -21.04 -28.45 11.87
N ARG A 22 -22.17 -27.96 11.34
CA ARG A 22 -23.41 -27.78 12.13
C ARG A 22 -23.84 -29.12 12.77
N PRO A 23 -24.27 -29.11 14.04
CA PRO A 23 -24.38 -30.31 14.87
C PRO A 23 -25.63 -31.18 14.63
N ASP A 24 -26.34 -31.01 13.51
CA ASP A 24 -27.70 -31.56 13.39
C ASP A 24 -27.74 -33.10 13.23
N VAL A 25 -26.63 -33.77 12.89
CA VAL A 25 -26.54 -35.26 12.92
C VAL A 25 -25.09 -35.73 13.21
N ALA A 26 -24.85 -36.27 14.41
CA ALA A 26 -23.60 -36.91 14.87
C ALA A 26 -22.37 -35.96 15.06
N PRO A 27 -21.30 -36.37 15.78
CA PRO A 27 -20.50 -35.45 16.58
C PRO A 27 -19.87 -34.33 15.75
N ALA A 28 -20.00 -33.09 16.24
CA ALA A 28 -19.53 -31.89 15.56
C ALA A 28 -18.06 -32.05 15.14
N ARG A 29 -17.82 -31.96 13.83
CA ARG A 29 -16.49 -32.14 13.24
C ARG A 29 -15.88 -30.79 12.94
N TRP A 30 -14.67 -30.60 13.42
CA TRP A 30 -13.83 -29.47 13.02
C TRP A 30 -13.12 -29.80 11.71
N HIS A 31 -13.22 -28.90 10.76
CA HIS A 31 -12.47 -28.96 9.51
C HIS A 31 -12.02 -27.54 9.15
N GLY A 32 -11.12 -27.41 8.18
CA GLY A 32 -10.58 -26.09 7.92
C GLY A 32 -9.49 -26.05 6.87
N PHE A 33 -8.76 -24.95 6.90
CA PHE A 33 -7.58 -24.76 6.06
C PHE A 33 -6.41 -24.34 6.94
N ILE A 34 -5.22 -24.81 6.59
CA ILE A 34 -3.95 -24.25 7.02
C ILE A 34 -3.37 -23.48 5.85
N THR A 35 -2.94 -22.25 6.10
CA THR A 35 -2.25 -21.41 5.12
C THR A 35 -0.83 -21.19 5.60
N ASP A 36 0.16 -21.50 4.78
CA ASP A 36 1.53 -21.06 5.00
C ASP A 36 1.59 -19.53 4.84
N ALA A 37 2.07 -18.83 5.87
CA ALA A 37 2.07 -17.37 5.88
C ALA A 37 3.09 -16.76 4.91
N GLU A 38 4.14 -17.50 4.56
CA GLU A 38 5.22 -17.04 3.69
C GLU A 38 4.91 -17.29 2.22
N THR A 39 4.34 -18.45 1.88
CA THR A 39 4.05 -18.82 0.48
C THR A 39 2.60 -18.58 0.07
N GLY A 40 1.70 -18.39 1.04
CA GLY A 40 0.25 -18.33 0.82
C GLY A 40 -0.36 -19.68 0.40
N GLU A 41 0.40 -20.78 0.46
CA GLU A 41 -0.09 -22.11 0.10
C GLU A 41 -1.13 -22.60 1.11
N ARG A 42 -2.25 -23.15 0.61
CA ARG A 42 -3.39 -23.56 1.44
C ARG A 42 -3.63 -25.05 1.36
N HIS A 43 -3.67 -25.72 2.49
CA HIS A 43 -4.04 -27.12 2.60
C HIS A 43 -5.32 -27.28 3.42
N ALA A 44 -6.29 -28.02 2.90
CA ALA A 44 -7.50 -28.36 3.65
C ALA A 44 -7.19 -29.47 4.67
N TRP A 45 -7.73 -29.35 5.88
CA TRP A 45 -7.66 -30.38 6.91
C TRP A 45 -9.06 -30.81 7.33
N ARG A 46 -9.22 -32.11 7.57
CA ARG A 46 -10.48 -32.72 8.06
C ARG A 46 -10.31 -33.35 9.44
N ARG A 47 -9.07 -33.53 9.88
CA ARG A 47 -8.68 -33.98 11.22
C ARG A 47 -7.56 -33.08 11.71
N VAL A 48 -7.49 -32.85 13.02
CA VAL A 48 -6.44 -32.02 13.63
C VAL A 48 -5.04 -32.56 13.31
N ALA A 49 -4.88 -33.88 13.20
CA ALA A 49 -3.62 -34.52 12.80
C ALA A 49 -3.16 -34.17 11.37
N ASP A 50 -4.05 -33.65 10.51
CA ASP A 50 -3.67 -33.20 9.17
C ASP A 50 -2.91 -31.87 9.23
N ILE A 51 -3.17 -31.04 10.26
CA ILE A 51 -2.48 -29.77 10.49
C ILE A 51 -1.01 -30.03 10.80
N ALA A 52 -0.73 -30.89 11.79
CA ALA A 52 0.63 -31.25 12.19
C ALA A 52 1.41 -31.85 11.01
N ARG A 53 0.80 -32.77 10.25
CA ARG A 53 1.42 -33.35 9.05
C ARG A 53 1.70 -32.32 7.97
N SER A 54 0.83 -31.32 7.79
CA SER A 54 1.06 -30.25 6.82
C SER A 54 2.24 -29.37 7.25
N VAL A 55 2.31 -28.99 8.53
CA VAL A 55 3.42 -28.20 9.09
C VAL A 55 4.74 -28.96 8.97
N GLU A 56 4.76 -30.24 9.36
CA GLU A 56 5.94 -31.09 9.26
C GLU A 56 6.41 -31.27 7.81
N ALA A 57 5.48 -31.46 6.86
CA ALA A 57 5.81 -31.59 5.44
C ALA A 57 6.43 -30.30 4.87
N THR A 58 5.88 -29.14 5.24
CA THR A 58 6.41 -27.84 4.82
C THR A 58 7.79 -27.56 5.44
N LEU A 59 7.96 -27.85 6.73
CA LEU A 59 9.25 -27.70 7.41
C LEU A 59 10.31 -28.65 6.82
N ALA A 60 9.94 -29.89 6.53
CA ALA A 60 10.82 -30.86 5.88
C ALA A 60 11.18 -30.45 4.44
N ALA A 61 10.23 -29.87 3.69
CA ALA A 61 10.48 -29.34 2.34
C ALA A 61 11.41 -28.11 2.37
N ALA A 62 11.25 -27.22 3.35
CA ALA A 62 12.12 -26.07 3.55
C ALA A 62 13.56 -26.50 3.93
N ALA A 63 13.69 -27.53 4.78
CA ALA A 63 14.98 -28.11 5.14
C ALA A 63 15.67 -28.87 3.99
N ALA A 64 14.90 -29.40 3.02
CA ALA A 64 15.42 -30.20 1.91
C ALA A 64 15.94 -29.39 0.70
N GLY A 65 15.77 -28.06 0.70
CA GLY A 65 16.14 -27.20 -0.43
C GLY A 65 15.26 -27.39 -1.68
N PRO A 66 15.34 -26.50 -2.68
CA PRO A 66 14.39 -26.47 -3.79
C PRO A 66 14.56 -27.68 -4.73
N ARG A 67 13.67 -28.66 -4.63
CA ARG A 67 13.51 -29.70 -5.66
C ARG A 67 12.55 -29.24 -6.75
N ARG A 68 13.06 -29.18 -7.99
CA ARG A 68 12.26 -29.05 -9.21
C ARG A 68 11.31 -30.23 -9.34
N GLY A 69 10.01 -29.94 -9.26
CA GLY A 69 8.95 -30.73 -9.88
C GLY A 69 8.15 -31.63 -8.94
N SER A 70 6.94 -31.20 -8.59
CA SER A 70 5.79 -32.11 -8.58
C SER A 70 4.50 -31.39 -9.01
N PRO A 71 3.64 -32.05 -9.80
CA PRO A 71 2.48 -31.43 -10.44
C PRO A 71 1.18 -31.66 -9.68
N GLY A 72 0.22 -30.76 -9.85
CA GLY A 72 -1.21 -31.08 -9.76
C GLY A 72 -1.89 -30.81 -8.42
N GLY A 73 -2.09 -29.53 -8.08
CA GLY A 73 -3.09 -29.10 -7.12
C GLY A 73 -3.75 -27.82 -7.64
N LEU A 74 -5.08 -27.78 -7.71
CA LEU A 74 -5.85 -26.64 -8.19
C LEU A 74 -5.44 -25.36 -7.42
N ARG A 75 -4.72 -24.46 -8.09
CA ARG A 75 -4.29 -23.18 -7.55
C ARG A 75 -5.47 -22.20 -7.61
N ILE A 76 -6.26 -22.12 -6.56
CA ILE A 76 -7.16 -20.98 -6.36
C ILE A 76 -6.33 -19.87 -5.72
N ARG A 77 -5.74 -19.03 -6.57
CA ARG A 77 -4.99 -17.84 -6.18
C ARG A 77 -6.00 -16.77 -5.75
N GLY A 78 -6.48 -16.85 -4.51
CA GLY A 78 -7.09 -15.71 -3.85
C GLY A 78 -5.97 -14.83 -3.34
N ALA A 79 -5.77 -13.65 -3.94
CA ALA A 79 -4.81 -12.66 -3.47
C ALA A 79 -5.14 -12.31 -2.00
N ALA A 80 -4.30 -12.76 -1.08
CA ALA A 80 -4.33 -12.32 0.30
C ALA A 80 -3.61 -10.97 0.34
N MET A 81 -4.32 -9.92 0.76
CA MET A 81 -3.79 -8.56 0.87
C MET A 81 -2.51 -8.55 1.71
N ALA A 82 -1.40 -8.11 1.13
CA ALA A 82 -0.08 -8.21 1.75
C ALA A 82 0.16 -7.06 2.75
N GLY A 83 -0.39 -7.20 3.96
CA GLY A 83 0.08 -6.40 5.11
C GLY A 83 1.49 -6.83 5.55
N PRO A 84 2.22 -5.98 6.32
CA PRO A 84 3.50 -6.36 6.90
C PRO A 84 3.32 -7.61 7.77
N ALA A 85 4.33 -8.49 7.78
CA ALA A 85 4.26 -9.68 8.61
C ALA A 85 4.16 -9.25 10.09
N LEU A 86 3.36 -9.95 10.88
CA LEU A 86 3.23 -9.68 12.32
C LEU A 86 4.60 -9.63 13.01
N THR A 87 5.54 -10.47 12.56
CA THR A 87 6.92 -10.50 13.05
C THR A 87 7.64 -9.17 12.86
N ASP A 88 7.47 -8.51 11.71
CA ASP A 88 8.11 -7.23 11.42
C ASP A 88 7.54 -6.14 12.33
N VAL A 89 6.22 -6.08 12.43
CA VAL A 89 5.51 -5.12 13.29
C VAL A 89 5.91 -5.29 14.76
N VAL A 90 6.02 -6.53 15.25
CA VAL A 90 6.45 -6.82 16.61
C VAL A 90 7.92 -6.43 16.80
N THR A 91 8.78 -6.68 15.80
CA THR A 91 10.20 -6.32 15.85
C THR A 91 10.37 -4.81 15.91
N ASP A 92 9.63 -4.05 15.10
CA ASP A 92 9.61 -2.59 15.14
C ASP A 92 9.15 -2.08 16.50
N MET A 93 8.03 -2.61 17.01
CA MET A 93 7.50 -2.26 18.33
C MET A 93 8.54 -2.51 19.44
N LEU A 94 9.21 -3.67 19.44
CA LEU A 94 10.24 -3.99 20.43
C LEU A 94 11.51 -3.14 20.24
N THR A 95 11.84 -2.75 19.02
CA THR A 95 12.97 -1.86 18.71
C THR A 95 12.73 -0.47 19.33
N VAL A 96 11.54 0.10 19.12
CA VAL A 96 11.15 1.39 19.72
C VAL A 96 11.22 1.34 21.25
N LEU A 97 10.75 0.25 21.87
CA LEU A 97 10.86 0.06 23.33
C LEU A 97 12.30 -0.18 23.80
N GLY A 98 13.12 -0.86 22.99
CA GLY A 98 14.51 -1.16 23.28
C GLY A 98 15.39 0.09 23.39
N LEU A 99 15.07 1.14 22.62
CA LEU A 99 15.77 2.44 22.69
C LEU A 99 15.65 3.13 24.06
N ARG A 100 14.69 2.72 24.89
CA ARG A 100 14.44 3.27 26.23
C ARG A 100 15.03 2.41 27.36
N LEU A 101 15.72 1.32 27.00
CA LEU A 101 16.47 0.55 27.97
C LEU A 101 17.67 1.37 28.49
N PRO A 102 17.97 1.30 29.79
CA PRO A 102 19.20 1.89 30.31
C PRO A 102 20.43 1.20 29.70
N ALA A 103 21.56 1.90 29.69
CA ALA A 103 22.80 1.36 29.18
C ALA A 103 23.21 0.08 29.93
N ALA A 104 23.78 -0.88 29.18
CA ALA A 104 24.27 -2.12 29.75
C ALA A 104 25.41 -1.85 30.74
N ALA A 105 25.36 -2.52 31.88
CA ALA A 105 26.44 -2.51 32.85
C ALA A 105 27.57 -3.45 32.38
N PRO A 106 28.85 -3.08 32.57
CA PRO A 106 29.97 -3.87 32.10
C PRO A 106 29.98 -5.26 32.75
N ALA A 107 30.32 -6.28 31.95
CA ALA A 107 30.41 -7.69 32.37
C ALA A 107 29.09 -8.30 32.89
N LEU A 108 27.94 -7.70 32.57
CA LEU A 108 26.60 -8.22 32.84
C LEU A 108 25.84 -8.43 31.51
N PRO A 109 24.80 -9.28 31.50
CA PRO A 109 23.95 -9.42 30.32
C PRO A 109 23.25 -8.09 29.98
N ASP A 110 23.03 -7.88 28.69
CA ASP A 110 22.34 -6.68 28.22
C ASP A 110 20.91 -6.61 28.76
N PRO A 111 20.44 -5.42 29.17
CA PRO A 111 19.02 -5.15 29.34
C PRO A 111 18.25 -5.54 28.08
N ASN A 112 17.05 -6.10 28.25
CA ASN A 112 16.21 -6.46 27.11
C ASN A 112 14.73 -6.22 27.37
N VAL A 113 13.97 -6.20 26.27
CA VAL A 113 12.52 -6.20 26.26
C VAL A 113 12.05 -7.41 25.46
N THR A 114 11.17 -8.22 26.04
CA THR A 114 10.66 -9.45 25.44
C THR A 114 9.15 -9.44 25.39
N LEU A 115 8.56 -10.03 24.34
CA LEU A 115 7.11 -10.19 24.22
C LEU A 115 6.62 -11.37 25.07
N GLU A 116 5.66 -11.14 25.97
CA GLU A 116 5.01 -12.20 26.77
C GLU A 116 3.71 -12.68 26.12
N ARG A 117 2.92 -11.75 25.58
CA ARG A 117 1.68 -12.05 24.84
C ARG A 117 1.45 -11.02 23.75
N VAL A 118 0.83 -11.44 22.66
CA VAL A 118 0.35 -10.54 21.61
C VAL A 118 -0.99 -11.04 21.09
N GLN A 119 -1.91 -10.11 20.87
CA GLN A 119 -3.18 -10.35 20.21
C GLN A 119 -3.42 -9.25 19.19
N GLU A 120 -3.66 -9.64 17.95
CA GLU A 120 -4.09 -8.69 16.92
C GLU A 120 -5.54 -8.22 17.16
N LYS A 121 -5.76 -6.94 16.91
CA LYS A 121 -7.05 -6.28 16.90
C LYS A 121 -7.18 -5.47 15.62
N LEU A 122 -8.40 -5.43 15.09
CA LEU A 122 -8.71 -4.68 13.88
C LEU A 122 -8.73 -3.18 14.17
N VAL A 123 -8.29 -2.39 13.18
CA VAL A 123 -8.49 -0.94 13.14
C VAL A 123 -9.68 -0.67 12.23
N GLY A 124 -10.82 -0.28 12.82
CA GLY A 124 -12.04 0.00 12.04
C GLY A 124 -12.59 -1.22 11.29
N LEU A 125 -13.41 -0.96 10.27
CA LEU A 125 -13.96 -1.98 9.37
C LEU A 125 -12.90 -2.31 8.31
N GLY A 126 -12.45 -3.56 8.26
CA GLY A 126 -11.53 -4.03 7.22
C GLY A 126 -10.10 -3.46 7.30
N ASN A 127 -9.64 -3.07 8.49
CA ASN A 127 -8.31 -2.47 8.72
C ASN A 127 -8.11 -1.10 8.07
N HIS A 128 -9.19 -0.43 7.68
CA HIS A 128 -9.14 0.90 7.09
C HIS A 128 -8.96 1.97 8.18
N ARG A 129 -7.89 2.74 8.08
CA ARG A 129 -7.55 3.86 8.98
C ARG A 129 -7.99 5.20 8.40
N GLY A 130 -7.89 5.35 7.08
CA GLY A 130 -8.27 6.56 6.36
C GLY A 130 -7.63 6.58 4.97
N ASP A 131 -7.71 7.73 4.34
CA ASP A 131 -7.16 8.00 3.01
C ASP A 131 -6.15 9.15 3.11
N GLU A 132 -4.95 8.97 2.55
CA GLU A 132 -3.89 9.98 2.51
C GLU A 132 -3.75 10.53 1.08
N PRO A 133 -3.87 11.85 0.86
CA PRO A 133 -3.69 12.41 -0.48
C PRO A 133 -2.22 12.29 -0.92
N THR A 134 -1.96 11.51 -1.96
CA THR A 134 -0.67 11.40 -2.62
C THR A 134 -0.64 12.30 -3.85
N GLY A 135 -0.47 13.60 -3.63
CA GLY A 135 -0.20 14.59 -4.68
C GLY A 135 -1.16 14.52 -5.89
N THR A 136 -0.61 14.53 -7.10
CA THR A 136 -1.33 14.66 -8.38
C THR A 136 -2.10 13.42 -8.83
N LEU A 137 -2.10 12.30 -8.10
CA LEU A 137 -2.60 11.03 -8.63
C LEU A 137 -3.62 10.28 -7.76
N GLY A 138 -4.00 10.78 -6.59
CA GLY A 138 -5.09 10.15 -5.84
C GLY A 138 -4.96 10.23 -4.34
N THR A 139 -5.89 9.55 -3.68
CA THR A 139 -5.81 9.20 -2.28
C THR A 139 -5.29 7.77 -2.14
N ARG A 140 -4.31 7.58 -1.27
CA ARG A 140 -3.74 6.31 -0.88
C ARG A 140 -4.49 5.78 0.35
N THR A 141 -5.02 4.57 0.28
CA THR A 141 -5.68 3.96 1.44
C THR A 141 -4.65 3.68 2.53
N LEU A 142 -4.77 4.36 3.66
CA LEU A 142 -4.03 4.00 4.87
C LEU A 142 -4.74 2.82 5.53
N ARG A 143 -4.03 1.70 5.62
CA ARG A 143 -4.45 0.56 6.43
C ARG A 143 -3.65 0.52 7.72
N GLY A 144 -4.17 -0.18 8.70
CA GLY A 144 -3.48 -0.36 9.98
C GLY A 144 -4.00 -1.53 10.77
N GLY A 145 -3.24 -1.88 11.80
CA GLY A 145 -3.62 -2.89 12.78
C GLY A 145 -3.32 -2.41 14.19
N ARG A 146 -3.91 -3.10 15.17
CA ARG A 146 -3.61 -2.90 16.59
C ARG A 146 -3.06 -4.18 17.19
N LEU A 147 -2.04 -4.06 18.03
CA LEU A 147 -1.53 -5.13 18.87
C LEU A 147 -1.89 -4.83 20.32
N ASP A 148 -2.71 -5.68 20.94
CA ASP A 148 -2.84 -5.76 22.39
C ASP A 148 -1.77 -6.73 22.90
N ALA A 149 -0.71 -6.18 23.46
CA ALA A 149 0.45 -6.96 23.86
C ALA A 149 0.81 -6.74 25.32
N ARG A 150 1.56 -7.71 25.87
CA ARG A 150 2.30 -7.56 27.12
C ARG A 150 3.76 -7.78 26.83
N VAL A 151 4.58 -6.84 27.25
CA VAL A 151 6.04 -6.89 27.13
C VAL A 151 6.66 -6.93 28.51
N ARG A 152 7.82 -7.55 28.63
CA ARG A 152 8.61 -7.64 29.84
C ARG A 152 9.97 -7.02 29.61
N PHE A 153 10.28 -5.99 30.39
CA PHE A 153 11.62 -5.44 30.50
C PHE A 153 12.40 -6.23 31.55
N GLN A 154 13.65 -6.56 31.26
CA GLN A 154 14.53 -7.26 32.18
C GLN A 154 15.86 -6.49 32.28
N LEU A 155 16.20 -6.10 33.51
CA LEU A 155 17.40 -5.33 33.82
C LEU A 155 18.33 -6.14 34.72
N TRP A 156 19.62 -5.82 34.61
CA TRP A 156 20.70 -6.47 35.36
C TRP A 156 21.60 -5.42 36.01
N ALA A 157 22.08 -5.70 37.22
CA ALA A 157 23.10 -4.88 37.89
C ALA A 157 23.97 -5.72 38.84
N ALA A 158 25.05 -5.13 39.35
CA ALA A 158 25.97 -5.80 40.28
C ALA A 158 25.43 -5.88 41.72
N SER A 159 24.46 -5.03 42.07
CA SER A 159 23.86 -4.98 43.40
C SER A 159 22.33 -4.80 43.34
N ALA A 160 21.63 -5.18 44.42
CA ALA A 160 20.18 -4.98 44.52
C ALA A 160 19.76 -3.50 44.42
N PRO A 161 20.42 -2.55 45.11
CA PRO A 161 20.11 -1.13 44.96
C PRO A 161 20.31 -0.60 43.53
N ASP A 162 21.34 -1.08 42.82
CA ASP A 162 21.62 -0.62 41.46
C ASP A 162 20.56 -1.10 40.46
N VAL A 163 20.07 -2.34 40.59
CA VAL A 163 19.00 -2.84 39.70
C VAL A 163 17.67 -2.15 40.00
N ASP A 164 17.43 -1.77 41.26
CA ASP A 164 16.27 -0.97 41.65
C ASP A 164 16.34 0.45 41.07
N ALA A 165 17.50 1.10 41.15
CA ALA A 165 17.74 2.41 40.55
C ALA A 165 17.60 2.38 39.02
N ALA A 166 18.13 1.34 38.35
CA ALA A 166 17.97 1.16 36.92
C ALA A 166 16.50 0.94 36.52
N MET A 167 15.73 0.20 37.31
CA MET A 167 14.29 0.00 37.06
C MET A 167 13.50 1.31 37.26
N GLN A 168 13.84 2.10 38.29
CA GLN A 168 13.24 3.39 38.51
C GLN A 168 13.57 4.39 37.39
N LEU A 169 14.80 4.35 36.87
CA LEU A 169 15.20 5.13 35.70
C LEU A 169 14.37 4.74 34.48
N LEU A 170 14.24 3.44 34.18
CA LEU A 170 13.39 2.96 33.08
C LEU A 170 11.94 3.44 33.22
N HIS A 171 11.35 3.34 34.41
CA HIS A 171 9.99 3.84 34.65
C HIS A 171 9.87 5.34 34.40
N THR A 172 10.87 6.11 34.82
CA THR A 172 10.90 7.56 34.63
C THR A 172 11.04 7.90 33.14
N THR A 173 11.98 7.28 32.43
CA THR A 173 12.14 7.44 30.97
C THR A 173 10.87 7.11 30.20
N LEU A 174 10.19 5.99 30.54
CA LEU A 174 8.95 5.60 29.85
C LEU A 174 7.78 6.58 30.13
N LEU A 175 7.76 7.22 31.30
CA LEU A 175 6.77 8.23 31.63
C LEU A 175 7.07 9.56 30.91
N ASP A 176 8.33 9.97 30.91
CA ASP A 176 8.79 11.21 30.26
C ASP A 176 8.62 11.14 28.73
N ASP A 177 8.92 9.99 28.13
CA ASP A 177 8.77 9.74 26.68
C ASP A 177 7.32 9.44 26.26
N GLY A 178 6.33 9.59 27.15
CA GLY A 178 4.96 9.19 26.88
C GLY A 178 4.31 9.92 25.69
N ALA A 179 4.76 11.12 25.35
CA ALA A 179 4.33 11.84 24.15
C ALA A 179 4.92 11.24 22.87
N ASP A 180 6.22 10.93 22.89
CA ASP A 180 6.94 10.34 21.77
C ASP A 180 6.44 8.93 21.49
N LEU A 181 6.24 8.13 22.54
CA LEU A 181 5.62 6.80 22.42
C LEU A 181 4.23 6.86 21.78
N ARG A 182 3.42 7.91 22.05
CA ARG A 182 2.13 8.07 21.36
C ARG A 182 2.29 8.41 19.88
N GLN A 183 3.29 9.21 19.51
CA GLN A 183 3.59 9.51 18.10
C GLN A 183 4.05 8.25 17.35
N GLU A 184 4.80 7.39 18.02
CA GLU A 184 5.23 6.08 17.50
C GLU A 184 4.12 5.01 17.51
N GLY A 185 2.90 5.33 17.96
CA GLY A 185 1.74 4.42 17.88
C GLY A 185 1.33 3.70 19.16
N PHE A 186 1.98 3.97 20.30
CA PHE A 186 1.58 3.38 21.59
C PHE A 186 0.39 4.13 22.21
N LEU A 187 -0.83 3.68 21.90
CA LEU A 187 -2.08 4.29 22.35
C LEU A 187 -2.37 4.06 23.85
N ARG A 188 -1.90 2.93 24.38
CA ARG A 188 -1.98 2.59 25.81
C ARG A 188 -0.68 1.98 26.24
N PHE A 189 -0.19 2.39 27.41
CA PHE A 189 0.99 1.81 28.04
C PHE A 189 0.78 1.84 29.55
N ALA A 190 0.69 0.68 30.18
CA ALA A 190 0.36 0.55 31.61
C ALA A 190 1.21 -0.52 32.28
N ALA A 191 1.76 -0.22 33.46
CA ALA A 191 2.50 -1.21 34.24
C ALA A 191 1.55 -2.32 34.72
N ALA A 192 1.92 -3.57 34.45
CA ALA A 192 1.18 -4.76 34.88
C ALA A 192 1.75 -5.37 36.16
N GLY A 193 3.07 -5.25 36.37
CA GLY A 193 3.72 -5.71 37.59
C GLY A 193 5.24 -5.63 37.51
N THR A 194 5.89 -5.60 38.65
CA THR A 194 7.35 -5.59 38.77
C THR A 194 7.76 -6.65 39.80
N THR A 195 8.76 -7.46 39.46
CA THR A 195 9.29 -8.49 40.37
C THR A 195 10.16 -7.84 41.46
N LEU A 196 10.41 -8.58 42.54
CA LEU A 196 11.48 -8.23 43.46
C LEU A 196 12.84 -8.43 42.78
N ALA A 197 13.88 -7.76 43.28
CA ALA A 197 15.24 -7.98 42.85
C ALA A 197 15.69 -9.39 43.26
N GLU A 198 16.20 -10.16 42.31
CA GLU A 198 16.64 -11.54 42.48
C GLU A 198 18.14 -11.64 42.27
N HIS A 199 18.85 -12.25 43.21
CA HIS A 199 20.27 -12.55 43.05
C HIS A 199 20.47 -13.84 42.24
N VAL A 200 21.22 -13.73 41.14
CA VAL A 200 21.55 -14.80 40.21
C VAL A 200 23.05 -15.09 40.31
N PRO A 201 23.46 -16.09 41.11
CA PRO A 201 24.87 -16.37 41.38
C PRO A 201 25.62 -16.98 40.19
N THR A 202 24.89 -17.48 39.17
CA THR A 202 25.44 -18.17 38.00
C THR A 202 25.85 -17.25 36.87
N VAL A 203 25.60 -15.94 36.98
CA VAL A 203 25.90 -14.94 35.95
C VAL A 203 26.98 -14.00 36.46
N GLY A 204 28.17 -14.03 35.81
CA GLY A 204 29.30 -13.18 36.18
C GLY A 204 29.81 -13.41 37.60
N ALA A 205 30.10 -12.33 38.34
CA ALA A 205 30.54 -12.35 39.74
C ALA A 205 29.36 -12.41 40.76
N GLY A 206 28.16 -12.75 40.30
CA GLY A 206 26.90 -12.60 41.04
C GLY A 206 26.17 -11.35 40.58
N ALA A 207 25.08 -11.54 39.84
CA ALA A 207 24.28 -10.46 39.29
C ALA A 207 22.93 -10.36 40.00
N TRP A 208 22.34 -9.17 39.96
CA TRP A 208 20.98 -8.93 40.39
C TRP A 208 20.10 -8.66 39.18
N ARG A 209 18.95 -9.32 39.12
CA ARG A 209 17.97 -9.19 38.05
C ARG A 209 16.67 -8.63 38.60
N LYS A 210 16.03 -7.74 37.83
CA LYS A 210 14.66 -7.30 38.09
C LYS A 210 13.90 -7.19 36.78
N ALA A 211 12.62 -7.58 36.79
CA ALA A 211 11.77 -7.54 35.61
C ALA A 211 10.51 -6.71 35.88
N SER A 212 10.03 -6.02 34.84
CA SER A 212 8.77 -5.28 34.88
C SER A 212 7.97 -5.55 33.61
N SER A 213 6.71 -5.95 33.77
CA SER A 213 5.79 -6.20 32.67
C SER A 213 4.86 -5.02 32.45
N PHE A 214 4.55 -4.74 31.18
CA PHE A 214 3.67 -3.65 30.76
C PHE A 214 2.64 -4.16 29.76
N ASP A 215 1.38 -3.80 29.98
CA ASP A 215 0.30 -3.97 29.02
C ASP A 215 0.26 -2.77 28.08
N LEU A 216 0.25 -3.03 26.78
CA LEU A 216 0.25 -2.00 25.77
C LEU A 216 -0.79 -2.24 24.67
N LEU A 217 -1.22 -1.15 24.06
CA LEU A 217 -1.99 -1.14 22.82
C LEU A 217 -1.19 -0.36 21.80
N TYR A 218 -0.57 -1.08 20.86
CA TYR A 218 0.24 -0.51 19.80
C TYR A 218 -0.58 -0.46 18.51
N GLU A 219 -0.60 0.67 17.82
CA GLU A 219 -1.25 0.84 16.53
C GLU A 219 -0.18 1.09 15.48
N TYR A 220 -0.11 0.21 14.50
CA TYR A 220 0.79 0.35 13.38
C TYR A 220 0.01 0.73 12.14
N GLN A 221 0.65 1.56 11.32
CA GLN A 221 0.17 1.92 10.00
C GLN A 221 1.05 1.24 8.97
N PHE A 222 0.43 0.74 7.93
CA PHE A 222 1.16 0.32 6.76
C PHE A 222 0.38 0.78 5.56
N VAL A 223 1.12 0.98 4.49
CA VAL A 223 0.46 1.13 3.22
C VAL A 223 0.49 -0.20 2.52
N ASP A 224 -0.72 -0.63 2.18
CA ASP A 224 -0.95 -1.71 1.24
C ASP A 224 -0.12 -1.44 -0.03
N ALA A 225 0.86 -2.29 -0.30
CA ALA A 225 1.66 -2.21 -1.52
C ALA A 225 0.89 -2.77 -2.74
N ASP A 226 -0.22 -3.49 -2.52
CA ASP A 226 -1.16 -3.86 -3.57
C ASP A 226 -2.02 -2.66 -3.99
N ASP A 227 -2.25 -1.70 -3.08
CA ASP A 227 -2.47 -0.30 -3.46
C ASP A 227 -1.09 0.28 -3.82
N ALA A 228 -0.55 -0.15 -4.96
CA ALA A 228 0.44 0.68 -5.65
C ALA A 228 -0.11 2.13 -5.70
N ALA A 229 0.73 3.09 -6.03
CA ALA A 229 0.25 4.34 -6.60
C ALA A 229 -0.39 4.05 -7.98
N SER A 230 -1.36 3.13 -7.99
CA SER A 230 -2.12 2.67 -9.12
C SER A 230 -2.89 3.89 -9.55
N LEU A 231 -2.39 4.47 -10.62
CA LEU A 231 -3.20 4.85 -11.76
C LEU A 231 -4.16 3.67 -12.05
N ILE A 232 -5.22 3.53 -11.26
CA ILE A 232 -6.29 2.58 -11.52
C ILE A 232 -7.02 3.14 -12.74
N ALA A 233 -6.54 2.81 -13.93
CA ALA A 233 -7.39 2.75 -15.09
C ALA A 233 -8.43 1.67 -14.79
N ARG A 234 -9.64 2.11 -14.43
CA ARG A 234 -10.75 1.21 -14.10
C ARG A 234 -11.06 0.34 -15.32
N LEU A 235 -10.78 -0.95 -15.22
CA LEU A 235 -11.28 -1.94 -16.17
C LEU A 235 -12.78 -2.12 -15.93
N GLU A 236 -13.60 -1.99 -16.98
CA GLU A 236 -15.02 -2.35 -16.91
C GLU A 236 -15.15 -3.85 -16.59
N VAL A 237 -15.66 -4.17 -15.39
CA VAL A 237 -16.07 -5.54 -15.06
C VAL A 237 -17.59 -5.58 -15.03
N THR A 238 -18.15 -6.34 -15.96
CA THR A 238 -19.58 -6.65 -15.97
C THR A 238 -19.83 -7.70 -14.89
N THR A 239 -20.54 -7.37 -13.81
CA THR A 239 -20.74 -8.26 -12.65
C THR A 239 -21.97 -9.16 -12.74
N ASP A 240 -22.65 -9.23 -13.88
CA ASP A 240 -23.79 -10.12 -14.06
C ASP A 240 -23.67 -10.99 -15.33
N PRO A 241 -23.54 -12.32 -15.21
CA PRO A 241 -23.54 -13.24 -16.33
C PRO A 241 -24.93 -13.53 -16.94
N GLU A 242 -26.02 -12.93 -16.47
CA GLU A 242 -27.34 -13.21 -17.05
C GLU A 242 -27.75 -12.25 -18.18
N VAL A 243 -27.77 -12.83 -19.39
CA VAL A 243 -28.36 -12.37 -20.66
C VAL A 243 -27.99 -10.94 -21.12
N VAL A 244 -27.23 -10.90 -22.21
CA VAL A 244 -26.97 -9.69 -23.02
C VAL A 244 -28.30 -8.98 -23.32
N ALA A 245 -28.51 -7.79 -22.71
CA ALA A 245 -29.64 -6.85 -22.90
C ALA A 245 -30.89 -6.97 -21.97
N GLY A 246 -30.77 -7.52 -20.76
CA GLY A 246 -31.86 -7.49 -19.77
C GLY A 246 -32.17 -6.07 -19.19
N PRO A 247 -33.44 -5.75 -18.87
CA PRO A 247 -33.85 -4.46 -18.29
C PRO A 247 -33.48 -4.28 -16.81
N GLY A 248 -33.00 -5.33 -16.14
CA GLY A 248 -32.49 -5.30 -14.76
C GLY A 248 -30.99 -5.03 -14.64
N ARG A 249 -30.33 -4.66 -15.73
CA ARG A 249 -28.88 -4.47 -15.76
C ARG A 249 -28.49 -3.19 -15.02
N GLU A 250 -28.00 -3.33 -13.79
CA GLU A 250 -27.35 -2.23 -13.09
C GLU A 250 -26.01 -1.91 -13.78
N ARG A 251 -25.91 -0.71 -14.35
CA ARG A 251 -24.65 -0.15 -14.86
C ARG A 251 -24.10 0.79 -13.80
N GLY A 252 -23.26 0.26 -12.92
CA GLY A 252 -22.48 1.09 -11.98
C GLY A 252 -21.14 1.45 -12.62
N SER A 253 -21.03 2.64 -13.21
CA SER A 253 -19.74 3.23 -13.56
C SER A 253 -19.39 4.27 -12.51
N ILE A 254 -18.41 3.98 -11.65
CA ILE A 254 -17.70 5.07 -10.99
C ILE A 254 -16.58 5.39 -11.98
N VAL A 255 -16.56 6.59 -12.55
CA VAL A 255 -15.55 7.00 -13.55
C VAL A 255 -14.53 7.87 -12.82
N ASP A 256 -13.25 7.53 -12.94
CA ASP A 256 -12.17 8.49 -12.70
C ASP A 256 -11.73 8.93 -14.10
N GLU A 257 -11.53 10.23 -14.30
CA GLU A 257 -11.24 10.81 -15.63
C GLU A 257 -9.76 10.62 -15.95
N LEU A 258 -9.37 9.37 -16.21
CA LEU A 258 -8.02 8.94 -16.54
C LEU A 258 -7.96 8.30 -17.93
N ALA A 259 -6.99 8.70 -18.75
CA ALA A 259 -6.63 8.01 -19.99
C ALA A 259 -5.16 7.57 -19.92
N ARG A 260 -4.87 6.36 -20.41
CA ARG A 260 -3.51 5.85 -20.59
C ARG A 260 -3.25 5.76 -22.09
N TRP A 261 -2.15 6.35 -22.53
CA TRP A 261 -1.63 6.22 -23.88
C TRP A 261 -0.34 5.39 -23.85
N ASP A 262 -0.24 4.41 -24.73
CA ASP A 262 0.94 3.59 -24.99
C ASP A 262 1.02 3.24 -26.47
N ASP A 263 1.97 2.37 -26.85
CA ASP A 263 2.19 1.94 -28.23
C ASP A 263 1.06 1.07 -28.80
N GLU A 264 0.23 0.47 -27.94
CA GLU A 264 -0.95 -0.28 -28.36
C GLU A 264 -2.15 0.65 -28.64
N GLY A 265 -2.33 1.68 -27.82
CA GLY A 265 -3.47 2.59 -27.95
C GLY A 265 -3.34 3.90 -27.20
N ALA A 266 -3.91 4.96 -27.78
CA ALA A 266 -4.03 6.28 -27.18
C ALA A 266 -5.48 6.76 -27.17
N PRO A 267 -6.37 6.17 -26.33
CA PRO A 267 -7.76 6.57 -26.23
C PRO A 267 -7.92 8.03 -25.77
N ASP A 268 -8.96 8.69 -26.29
CA ASP A 268 -9.29 10.06 -25.87
C ASP A 268 -9.60 10.13 -24.37
N LEU A 269 -9.03 11.13 -23.69
CA LEU A 269 -9.53 11.54 -22.38
C LEU A 269 -10.76 12.43 -22.60
N VAL A 270 -11.93 11.99 -22.13
CA VAL A 270 -13.20 12.69 -22.34
C VAL A 270 -13.89 12.99 -21.02
N VAL A 271 -14.11 14.27 -20.76
CA VAL A 271 -14.91 14.79 -19.64
C VAL A 271 -16.25 15.28 -20.20
N ARG A 272 -17.36 14.85 -19.59
CA ARG A 272 -18.72 15.24 -20.00
C ARG A 272 -19.40 16.01 -18.88
N GLY A 273 -20.19 17.02 -19.23
CA GLY A 273 -20.95 17.77 -18.23
C GLY A 273 -22.13 16.97 -17.63
N PRO A 274 -22.73 17.43 -16.51
CA PRO A 274 -22.34 18.61 -15.74
C PRO A 274 -21.05 18.38 -14.92
N ALA A 275 -19.99 19.13 -15.21
CA ALA A 275 -18.68 18.97 -14.57
C ALA A 275 -17.87 20.29 -14.63
N GLY A 276 -16.84 20.39 -13.79
CA GLY A 276 -15.87 21.48 -13.86
C GLY A 276 -14.46 20.92 -13.96
N VAL A 277 -13.66 21.37 -14.92
CA VAL A 277 -12.25 21.01 -15.07
C VAL A 277 -11.42 22.14 -14.49
N ALA A 278 -10.86 21.94 -13.31
CA ALA A 278 -10.02 22.89 -12.59
C ALA A 278 -8.53 22.55 -12.66
N ARG A 279 -8.20 21.31 -13.05
CA ARG A 279 -6.83 20.81 -13.09
C ARG A 279 -6.66 19.75 -14.16
N VAL A 280 -5.52 19.75 -14.84
CA VAL A 280 -5.12 18.73 -15.82
C VAL A 280 -3.69 18.32 -15.51
N SER A 281 -3.43 17.03 -15.44
CA SER A 281 -2.11 16.50 -15.10
C SER A 281 -1.71 15.39 -16.07
N ALA A 282 -0.41 15.28 -16.31
CA ALA A 282 0.18 14.22 -17.12
C ALA A 282 1.35 13.58 -16.38
N LEU A 283 1.50 12.26 -16.52
CA LEU A 283 2.67 11.52 -16.10
C LEU A 283 3.22 10.78 -17.31
N THR A 284 4.45 11.08 -17.72
CA THR A 284 5.02 10.61 -18.98
C THR A 284 6.31 9.83 -18.75
N PHE A 285 6.42 8.66 -19.35
CA PHE A 285 7.67 7.95 -19.55
C PHE A 285 7.97 7.90 -21.04
N VAL A 286 9.15 8.43 -21.41
CA VAL A 286 9.62 8.49 -22.80
C VAL A 286 11.10 8.13 -22.79
N PRO A 287 11.47 6.85 -23.02
CA PRO A 287 12.86 6.38 -22.93
C PRO A 287 13.73 6.84 -24.10
N GLY A 288 13.10 7.29 -25.19
CA GLY A 288 13.74 7.59 -26.46
C GLY A 288 13.58 9.05 -26.92
N PRO A 289 13.56 9.29 -28.24
CA PRO A 289 13.32 10.63 -28.78
C PRO A 289 11.95 11.18 -28.34
N ALA A 290 11.75 12.49 -28.49
CA ALA A 290 10.45 13.10 -28.18
C ALA A 290 9.34 12.46 -29.02
N LEU A 291 8.18 12.23 -28.40
CA LEU A 291 6.97 11.72 -29.06
C LEU A 291 6.61 12.58 -30.28
N GLY A 292 6.34 11.93 -31.41
CA GLY A 292 5.83 12.57 -32.61
C GLY A 292 4.33 12.86 -32.54
N GLY A 293 3.73 13.23 -33.67
CA GLY A 293 2.28 13.44 -33.76
C GLY A 293 1.81 14.75 -33.14
N THR A 294 0.54 14.79 -32.75
CA THR A 294 -0.11 15.96 -32.17
C THR A 294 -1.03 15.62 -31.01
N VAL A 295 -1.16 16.55 -30.07
CA VAL A 295 -2.14 16.51 -28.98
C VAL A 295 -3.11 17.66 -29.20
N THR A 296 -4.41 17.33 -29.23
CA THR A 296 -5.48 18.32 -29.36
C THR A 296 -6.26 18.40 -28.06
N PHE A 297 -6.34 19.61 -27.50
CA PHE A 297 -7.27 19.95 -26.43
C PHE A 297 -8.49 20.59 -27.09
N ALA A 298 -9.68 20.08 -26.81
CA ALA A 298 -10.89 20.64 -27.36
C ALA A 298 -11.98 20.74 -26.30
N ARG A 299 -12.76 21.82 -26.39
CA ARG A 299 -14.02 21.97 -25.69
C ARG A 299 -15.12 22.11 -26.71
N SER A 300 -16.24 21.43 -26.48
CA SER A 300 -17.44 21.63 -27.26
C SER A 300 -18.67 21.76 -26.36
N SER A 301 -19.60 22.62 -26.76
CA SER A 301 -20.92 22.79 -26.16
C SER A 301 -21.96 21.79 -26.64
N GLY A 302 -21.60 20.97 -27.64
CA GLY A 302 -22.51 20.03 -28.29
C GLY A 302 -23.54 20.67 -29.22
N THR A 303 -23.46 21.99 -29.45
CA THR A 303 -24.34 22.71 -30.40
C THR A 303 -24.00 22.44 -31.87
N GLY A 304 -22.81 21.90 -32.15
CA GLY A 304 -22.31 21.68 -33.50
C GLY A 304 -21.76 22.94 -34.18
N ALA A 305 -21.57 24.03 -33.43
CA ALA A 305 -20.88 25.22 -33.93
C ALA A 305 -19.41 24.89 -34.30
N PRO A 306 -18.83 25.55 -35.31
CA PRO A 306 -17.41 25.39 -35.61
C PRO A 306 -16.55 25.79 -34.42
N ALA A 307 -15.55 24.96 -34.09
CA ALA A 307 -14.60 25.29 -33.02
C ALA A 307 -13.68 26.44 -33.46
N ALA A 308 -13.45 27.39 -32.55
CA ALA A 308 -12.41 28.39 -32.72
C ALA A 308 -11.03 27.75 -32.46
N HIS A 309 -10.14 27.76 -33.46
CA HIS A 309 -8.78 27.25 -33.29
C HIS A 309 -7.88 28.31 -32.66
N LEU A 310 -7.28 27.97 -31.51
CA LEU A 310 -6.47 28.87 -30.70
C LEU A 310 -4.98 28.54 -30.83
N PRO A 311 -4.08 29.54 -30.71
CA PRO A 311 -2.66 29.37 -31.07
C PRO A 311 -1.86 28.57 -30.04
N ASP A 312 -2.27 28.59 -28.77
CA ASP A 312 -1.58 27.95 -27.66
C ASP A 312 -2.57 27.60 -26.54
N LEU A 313 -2.07 26.82 -25.58
CA LEU A 313 -2.90 26.27 -24.51
C LEU A 313 -3.37 27.36 -23.51
N ASP A 314 -2.60 28.43 -23.32
CA ASP A 314 -3.00 29.53 -22.43
C ASP A 314 -4.14 30.35 -23.03
N ALA A 315 -4.10 30.64 -24.33
CA ALA A 315 -5.21 31.24 -25.06
C ALA A 315 -6.45 30.34 -25.03
N PHE A 316 -6.26 29.02 -25.14
CA PHE A 316 -7.33 28.03 -24.99
C PHE A 316 -8.00 28.11 -23.62
N TRP A 317 -7.25 28.07 -22.53
CA TRP A 317 -7.82 28.17 -21.18
C TRP A 317 -8.54 29.49 -20.95
N LEU A 318 -7.92 30.61 -21.34
CA LEU A 318 -8.52 31.94 -21.17
C LEU A 318 -9.86 32.07 -21.92
N ALA A 319 -9.97 31.49 -23.12
CA ALA A 319 -11.18 31.58 -23.94
C ALA A 319 -12.29 30.63 -23.47
N THR A 320 -11.93 29.49 -22.86
CA THR A 320 -12.87 28.39 -22.54
C THR A 320 -13.24 28.30 -21.06
N ALA A 321 -12.48 28.91 -20.16
CA ALA A 321 -12.73 28.87 -18.72
C ALA A 321 -13.99 29.63 -18.28
N GLY A 322 -14.46 29.32 -17.07
CA GLY A 322 -15.58 29.98 -16.41
C GLY A 322 -16.97 29.49 -16.85
N ALA A 323 -17.99 29.93 -16.12
CA ALA A 323 -19.39 29.58 -16.37
C ALA A 323 -19.97 30.22 -17.65
N ARG A 324 -19.31 31.26 -18.18
CA ARG A 324 -19.69 31.98 -19.40
C ARG A 324 -18.44 32.23 -20.24
N PRO A 325 -17.97 31.21 -20.95
CA PRO A 325 -16.75 31.32 -21.75
C PRO A 325 -16.89 32.32 -22.91
N ALA A 326 -15.78 32.89 -23.33
CA ALA A 326 -15.74 33.70 -24.56
C ALA A 326 -15.91 32.81 -25.81
N GLN A 327 -15.37 31.59 -25.76
CA GLN A 327 -15.49 30.57 -26.81
C GLN A 327 -16.02 29.25 -26.20
N PRO A 328 -17.32 28.92 -26.37
CA PRO A 328 -17.89 27.67 -25.86
C PRO A 328 -17.46 26.44 -26.67
N ASP A 329 -17.06 26.64 -27.93
CA ASP A 329 -16.51 25.63 -28.83
C ASP A 329 -15.15 26.12 -29.34
N ALA A 330 -14.07 25.49 -28.88
CA ALA A 330 -12.70 25.86 -29.25
C ALA A 330 -11.79 24.63 -29.18
N ASP A 331 -10.67 24.70 -29.89
CA ASP A 331 -9.61 23.71 -29.81
C ASP A 331 -8.23 24.36 -29.93
N VAL A 332 -7.21 23.60 -29.55
CA VAL A 332 -5.80 23.91 -29.76
C VAL A 332 -5.05 22.61 -30.05
N THR A 333 -4.17 22.63 -31.04
CA THR A 333 -3.37 21.46 -31.44
C THR A 333 -1.89 21.79 -31.28
N LEU A 334 -1.16 20.94 -30.55
CA LEU A 334 0.24 21.12 -30.20
C LEU A 334 1.03 19.86 -30.51
N THR A 335 2.36 19.96 -30.58
CA THR A 335 3.22 18.77 -30.46
C THR A 335 3.14 18.24 -29.02
N PRO A 336 3.35 16.94 -28.76
CA PRO A 336 3.31 16.40 -27.39
C PRO A 336 4.25 17.14 -26.43
N ALA A 337 5.45 17.49 -26.89
CA ALA A 337 6.42 18.25 -26.09
C ALA A 337 5.86 19.62 -25.67
N LEU A 338 5.21 20.37 -26.58
CA LEU A 338 4.59 21.65 -26.25
C LEU A 338 3.34 21.48 -25.37
N ALA A 339 2.54 20.44 -25.62
CA ALA A 339 1.36 20.13 -24.82
C ALA A 339 1.72 19.87 -23.35
N PHE A 340 2.70 19.01 -23.07
CA PHE A 340 3.11 18.70 -21.70
C PHE A 340 3.83 19.86 -21.03
N ALA A 341 4.71 20.57 -21.74
CA ALA A 341 5.36 21.76 -21.20
C ALA A 341 4.37 22.89 -20.86
N ALA A 342 3.27 23.00 -21.62
CA ALA A 342 2.21 23.97 -21.35
C ALA A 342 1.35 23.59 -20.12
N LEU A 343 1.39 22.33 -19.66
CA LEU A 343 0.74 21.97 -18.41
C LEU A 343 1.52 22.52 -17.20
N GLY A 344 2.85 22.46 -17.24
CA GLY A 344 3.69 23.03 -16.18
C GLY A 344 5.16 22.66 -16.34
N PRO A 345 6.03 23.14 -15.43
CA PRO A 345 7.41 22.69 -15.41
C PRO A 345 7.49 21.18 -15.13
N PRO A 346 8.39 20.44 -15.77
CA PRO A 346 8.60 19.03 -15.46
C PRO A 346 9.05 18.85 -14.02
N ALA A 347 8.44 17.92 -13.31
CA ALA A 347 8.85 17.51 -11.97
C ALA A 347 9.18 16.01 -11.95
N PRO A 348 10.06 15.56 -11.04
CA PRO A 348 10.26 14.12 -10.81
C PRO A 348 8.91 13.44 -10.52
N GLY A 349 8.60 12.40 -11.28
CA GLY A 349 7.46 11.53 -11.05
C GLY A 349 7.80 10.34 -10.17
N LEU A 350 6.99 9.29 -10.27
CA LEU A 350 7.23 8.02 -9.61
C LEU A 350 8.02 7.07 -10.52
N GLU A 351 8.71 6.12 -9.89
CA GLU A 351 9.34 4.98 -10.56
C GLU A 351 8.35 3.81 -10.60
N LEU A 352 8.00 3.31 -11.78
CA LEU A 352 7.04 2.22 -11.94
C LEU A 352 7.26 1.45 -13.25
N GLY A 353 7.01 0.14 -13.23
CA GLY A 353 7.13 -0.67 -14.44
C GLY A 353 8.57 -0.81 -14.94
N ASP A 354 8.70 -1.45 -16.09
CA ASP A 354 9.94 -1.70 -16.84
C ASP A 354 9.49 -1.91 -18.30
N TRP A 355 8.93 -0.86 -18.89
CA TRP A 355 8.27 -0.89 -20.19
C TRP A 355 9.27 -1.05 -21.33
N ASP A 356 10.49 -0.52 -21.17
CA ASP A 356 11.58 -0.71 -22.13
C ASP A 356 12.39 -2.00 -21.90
N ALA A 357 12.05 -2.77 -20.86
CA ALA A 357 12.60 -4.07 -20.52
C ALA A 357 14.12 -4.05 -20.25
N ASP A 358 14.61 -2.98 -19.63
CA ASP A 358 16.01 -2.79 -19.25
C ASP A 358 16.34 -3.30 -17.83
N ALA A 359 15.34 -3.86 -17.12
CA ALA A 359 15.41 -4.34 -15.74
C ALA A 359 15.60 -3.25 -14.67
N THR A 360 15.36 -2.00 -15.02
CA THR A 360 15.32 -0.83 -14.13
C THR A 360 13.90 -0.29 -14.07
N PRO A 361 13.42 0.14 -12.88
CA PRO A 361 12.14 0.84 -12.81
C PRO A 361 12.12 2.11 -13.67
N ASP A 362 11.09 2.27 -14.51
CA ASP A 362 10.98 3.43 -15.38
C ASP A 362 10.72 4.70 -14.56
N ALA A 363 11.55 5.73 -14.76
CA ALA A 363 11.39 7.03 -14.11
C ALA A 363 10.44 7.94 -14.91
N TYR A 364 9.27 8.22 -14.36
CA TYR A 364 8.30 9.10 -15.02
C TYR A 364 8.59 10.59 -14.74
N THR A 365 8.19 11.44 -15.67
CA THR A 365 8.14 12.90 -15.50
C THR A 365 6.70 13.35 -15.30
N ALA A 366 6.46 14.15 -14.25
CA ALA A 366 5.15 14.69 -13.93
C ALA A 366 4.99 16.11 -14.46
N PHE A 367 3.79 16.41 -14.99
CA PHE A 367 3.35 17.73 -15.42
C PHE A 367 1.98 18.01 -14.82
N ASP A 368 1.75 19.25 -14.36
CA ASP A 368 0.53 19.62 -13.66
C ASP A 368 0.12 21.06 -13.95
N ARG A 369 -1.11 21.23 -14.44
CA ARG A 369 -1.75 22.53 -14.66
C ARG A 369 -2.94 22.68 -13.75
N ARG A 370 -2.87 23.60 -12.80
CA ARG A 370 -4.04 24.15 -12.13
C ARG A 370 -4.55 25.35 -12.91
N LEU A 371 -5.86 25.41 -13.15
CA LEU A 371 -6.50 26.54 -13.80
C LEU A 371 -6.94 27.56 -12.75
N ASP A 372 -6.71 28.84 -13.03
CA ASP A 372 -7.17 29.94 -12.16
C ASP A 372 -8.70 29.98 -12.11
N ASP A 373 -9.33 29.85 -13.29
CA ASP A 373 -10.76 29.65 -13.46
C ASP A 373 -11.01 28.27 -14.05
N ALA A 374 -11.88 27.48 -13.40
CA ALA A 374 -12.25 26.16 -13.91
C ALA A 374 -13.04 26.29 -15.23
N LEU A 375 -12.75 25.40 -16.18
CA LEU A 375 -13.59 25.19 -17.36
C LEU A 375 -14.88 24.50 -16.93
N VAL A 376 -16.02 25.18 -17.11
CA VAL A 376 -17.33 24.67 -16.71
C VAL A 376 -18.02 24.03 -17.91
N LEU A 377 -18.47 22.79 -17.73
CA LEU A 377 -19.29 22.01 -18.66
C LEU A 377 -20.70 21.92 -18.06
N PRO A 378 -21.63 22.84 -18.37
CA PRO A 378 -22.89 22.96 -17.64
C PRO A 378 -23.93 21.86 -17.95
N THR A 379 -23.85 21.22 -19.13
CA THR A 379 -24.85 20.25 -19.59
C THR A 379 -24.21 18.95 -20.08
N ALA A 380 -25.00 17.89 -20.24
CA ALA A 380 -24.53 16.61 -20.76
C ALA A 380 -24.07 16.66 -22.23
N ALA A 381 -24.39 17.74 -22.96
CA ALA A 381 -23.91 17.96 -24.33
C ALA A 381 -22.49 18.53 -24.34
N ASP A 382 -22.10 19.23 -23.27
CA ASP A 382 -20.79 19.82 -23.12
C ASP A 382 -19.73 18.73 -22.89
N ARG A 383 -18.59 18.87 -23.57
CA ARG A 383 -17.45 17.99 -23.42
C ARG A 383 -16.12 18.74 -23.43
N PHE A 384 -15.16 18.21 -22.71
CA PHE A 384 -13.74 18.54 -22.84
C PHE A 384 -12.98 17.27 -23.21
N THR A 385 -12.09 17.35 -24.19
CA THR A 385 -11.38 16.19 -24.75
C THR A 385 -9.89 16.47 -24.93
N LEU A 386 -9.04 15.52 -24.55
CA LEU A 386 -7.66 15.41 -25.01
C LEU A 386 -7.52 14.21 -25.94
N THR A 387 -7.04 14.48 -27.15
CA THR A 387 -6.84 13.47 -28.19
C THR A 387 -5.39 13.49 -28.64
N TYR A 388 -4.79 12.30 -28.81
CA TYR A 388 -3.50 12.13 -29.46
C TYR A 388 -3.70 11.63 -30.90
N THR A 389 -3.00 12.24 -31.85
CA THR A 389 -2.96 11.80 -33.26
C THR A 389 -1.52 11.45 -33.63
N PRO A 390 -1.20 10.16 -33.85
CA PRO A 390 0.17 9.75 -34.18
C PRO A 390 0.58 10.17 -35.60
N PRO A 391 1.89 10.36 -35.86
CA PRO A 391 2.40 10.87 -37.13
C PRO A 391 2.22 9.91 -38.32
N GLY A 392 1.87 8.64 -38.06
CA GLY A 392 1.68 7.58 -39.08
C GLY A 392 0.27 6.99 -39.14
N GLY A 393 -0.72 7.55 -38.43
CA GLY A 393 -2.09 7.03 -38.41
C GLY A 393 -2.28 5.71 -37.66
N GLY A 394 -1.32 5.31 -36.81
CA GLY A 394 -1.49 4.23 -35.85
C GLY A 394 -2.54 4.54 -34.77
N ALA A 395 -2.82 3.59 -33.89
CA ALA A 395 -3.76 3.78 -32.78
C ALA A 395 -3.08 4.23 -31.47
N GLY A 396 -1.78 3.99 -31.33
CA GLY A 396 -0.98 4.29 -30.14
C GLY A 396 0.15 5.28 -30.38
N LEU A 397 1.00 5.44 -29.37
CA LEU A 397 2.25 6.20 -29.40
C LEU A 397 3.21 5.58 -30.43
N ASP A 398 4.12 6.41 -30.94
CA ASP A 398 5.05 6.03 -32.02
C ASP A 398 6.30 5.28 -31.53
N GLN A 399 6.34 4.93 -30.24
CA GLN A 399 7.43 4.23 -29.57
C GLN A 399 6.95 3.63 -28.24
N THR A 400 7.78 2.80 -27.61
CA THR A 400 7.60 2.27 -26.26
C THR A 400 7.70 3.40 -25.24
N ALA A 401 6.60 4.12 -25.06
CA ALA A 401 6.41 5.21 -24.13
C ALA A 401 5.06 5.02 -23.46
N VAL A 402 4.88 5.65 -22.29
CA VAL A 402 3.61 5.59 -21.56
C VAL A 402 3.25 6.98 -21.08
N VAL A 403 2.02 7.41 -21.35
CA VAL A 403 1.47 8.67 -20.87
C VAL A 403 0.18 8.40 -20.12
N TYR A 404 0.10 8.86 -18.89
CA TYR A 404 -1.14 8.89 -18.12
C TYR A 404 -1.65 10.32 -18.05
N LEU A 405 -2.91 10.53 -18.40
CA LEU A 405 -3.57 11.84 -18.40
C LEU A 405 -4.75 11.83 -17.45
N ARG A 406 -4.87 12.87 -16.64
CA ARG A 406 -5.96 13.00 -15.69
C ARG A 406 -6.53 14.41 -15.63
N VAL A 407 -7.83 14.49 -15.35
CA VAL A 407 -8.53 15.73 -15.00
C VAL A 407 -8.96 15.70 -13.54
N ASN A 408 -8.85 16.85 -12.86
CA ASN A 408 -9.20 17.05 -11.46
C ASN A 408 -8.64 16.00 -10.49
N PRO A 409 -7.32 15.72 -10.52
CA PRO A 409 -6.77 14.90 -9.46
C PRO A 409 -6.96 15.59 -8.09
N PRO A 410 -7.19 14.78 -7.03
CA PRO A 410 -7.58 15.26 -5.72
C PRO A 410 -6.58 16.21 -5.05
#